data_AF-A0A969T241-F1
#
_entry.id   AF-A0A969T241-F1
#
_cell.length_a   1.000
_cell.length_b   1.000
_cell.length_c   1.000
_cell.angle_alpha   90.00
_cell.angle_beta   90.00
_cell.angle_gamma   90.00
#
_symmetry.space_group_name_H-M   'P 1'
#
loop_
_entity.id
_entity.type
_entity.pdbx_description
1 polymer ?
#
loop_
_entity_poly.entity_id
_entity_poly.type
_entity_poly.pdbx_seq_one_letter_code
_entity_poly.pdbx_strand_id
1 'polypeptide(L)'
;MIIYSCLSGERPPISPVLRITLPKPGSAALRDQSQVLLRMGCSTDTLISLVRVAQGNFRYLHLAYALVRAGLTTPSDLRPGLDFLYTIWWRSLDATGQRLARLLAVAGEPLPLTFCTAQLGTDPRPLLRQWATLGIVAVDEQTVAYDHWSVSDYFARQQPNELAQLHAEIAALGYGDFMTHGAVPQLPGIPSAVLLAETDSVQTAYLTQQFARHAALSTRRTRAELLPMVATRPWVRARERRSATTLPAASDVAWELREAVSSTDQPVARLVRAAVLTGTLVSLARTMKPDAAVAA
;
A
#
# COMPACT_ATOMS: atom_id res chain seq x y z
N MET A 1 -23.79 3.40 -9.72
CA MET A 1 -22.43 3.94 -9.44
C MET A 1 -21.44 2.79 -9.62
N ILE A 2 -20.71 2.77 -10.73
CA ILE A 2 -19.65 1.80 -10.98
C ILE A 2 -18.38 2.36 -10.33
N ILE A 3 -17.93 1.75 -9.25
CA ILE A 3 -16.67 2.15 -8.59
C ILE A 3 -15.53 1.46 -9.34
N TYR A 4 -14.82 2.21 -10.17
CA TYR A 4 -13.49 1.81 -10.63
C TYR A 4 -12.50 2.07 -9.50
N SER A 5 -12.03 1.02 -8.83
CA SER A 5 -10.84 1.13 -7.99
C SER A 5 -9.60 0.92 -8.86
N CYS A 6 -8.98 2.03 -9.27
CA CYS A 6 -7.66 2.03 -9.89
C CYS A 6 -6.55 2.29 -8.86
N LEU A 7 -6.69 1.78 -7.64
CA LEU A 7 -5.67 1.90 -6.59
C LEU A 7 -5.23 0.52 -6.08
N SER A 8 -3.94 0.47 -5.78
CA SER A 8 -3.13 -0.67 -5.34
C SER A 8 -3.89 -1.75 -4.55
N GLY A 9 -4.14 -2.90 -5.19
CA GLY A 9 -3.98 -4.24 -4.61
C GLY A 9 -4.93 -4.68 -3.51
N GLU A 10 -5.69 -3.77 -2.94
CA GLU A 10 -6.59 -4.03 -1.83
C GLU A 10 -8.03 -3.82 -2.24
N ARG A 11 -8.89 -4.67 -1.68
CA ARG A 11 -10.33 -4.49 -1.78
C ARG A 11 -10.65 -3.16 -1.10
N PRO A 12 -11.24 -2.18 -1.82
CA PRO A 12 -11.73 -0.97 -1.18
C PRO A 12 -12.68 -1.32 -0.02
N PRO A 13 -12.94 -0.39 0.92
CA PRO A 13 -13.86 -0.63 2.04
C PRO A 13 -15.26 -1.12 1.59
N ILE A 14 -15.59 -0.94 0.31
CA ILE A 14 -16.75 -1.52 -0.38
C ILE A 14 -16.25 -2.62 -1.32
N SER A 15 -16.72 -3.86 -1.16
CA SER A 15 -16.32 -4.97 -2.04
C SER A 15 -16.86 -4.78 -3.47
N PRO A 16 -16.05 -4.97 -4.52
CA PRO A 16 -16.54 -4.91 -5.90
C PRO A 16 -17.50 -6.07 -6.18
N VAL A 17 -18.70 -5.75 -6.67
CA VAL A 17 -19.82 -6.69 -6.86
C VAL A 17 -19.73 -7.46 -8.19
N LEU A 18 -18.87 -7.03 -9.12
CA LEU A 18 -18.80 -7.58 -10.48
C LEU A 18 -17.38 -8.03 -10.84
N ARG A 19 -17.24 -9.28 -11.30
CA ARG A 19 -16.03 -9.78 -11.99
C ARG A 19 -16.33 -9.90 -13.48
N ILE A 20 -15.64 -9.13 -14.31
CA ILE A 20 -15.70 -9.25 -15.77
C ILE A 20 -14.64 -10.27 -16.19
N THR A 21 -15.06 -11.34 -16.87
CA THR A 21 -14.14 -12.30 -17.48
C THR A 21 -13.92 -11.89 -18.92
N LEU A 22 -12.68 -11.57 -19.28
CA LEU A 22 -12.35 -11.26 -20.67
C LEU A 22 -12.35 -12.54 -21.52
N PRO A 23 -12.79 -12.48 -22.78
CA PRO A 23 -12.68 -13.61 -23.70
C PRO A 23 -11.22 -14.02 -23.92
N LYS A 24 -11.01 -15.29 -24.30
CA LYS A 24 -9.67 -15.80 -24.66
C LYS A 24 -9.02 -14.88 -25.71
N PRO A 25 -7.71 -14.60 -25.60
CA PRO A 25 -7.03 -13.69 -26.52
C PRO A 25 -7.19 -14.17 -27.97
N GLY A 26 -7.74 -13.31 -28.82
CA GLY A 26 -7.85 -13.56 -30.25
C GLY A 26 -6.50 -13.47 -30.96
N SER A 27 -6.48 -13.81 -32.25
CA SER A 27 -5.28 -13.77 -33.10
C SER A 27 -4.62 -12.38 -33.20
N ALA A 28 -5.39 -11.30 -33.02
CA ALA A 28 -4.88 -9.93 -32.95
C ALA A 28 -3.98 -9.71 -31.73
N ALA A 29 -4.39 -10.16 -30.54
CA ALA A 29 -3.60 -10.01 -29.32
C ALA A 29 -2.26 -10.75 -29.41
N LEU A 30 -2.24 -11.95 -30.00
CA LEU A 30 -0.99 -12.71 -30.21
C LEU A 30 -0.03 -11.99 -31.18
N ARG A 31 -0.56 -11.32 -32.20
CA ARG A 31 0.22 -10.50 -33.12
C ARG A 31 0.83 -9.29 -32.41
N ASP A 32 0.03 -8.58 -31.62
CA ASP A 32 0.47 -7.40 -30.87
C ASP A 32 1.54 -7.76 -29.83
N GLN A 33 1.35 -8.87 -29.12
CA GLN A 33 2.34 -9.42 -28.19
C GLN A 33 3.68 -9.72 -28.86
N SER A 34 3.65 -10.32 -30.05
CA SER A 34 4.85 -10.64 -30.82
C SER A 34 5.57 -9.36 -31.26
N GLN A 35 4.82 -8.35 -31.73
CA GLN A 35 5.39 -7.05 -32.12
C GLN A 35 6.03 -6.32 -30.93
N VAL A 36 5.39 -6.35 -29.75
CA VAL A 36 5.94 -5.74 -28.53
C VAL A 36 7.26 -6.41 -28.14
N LEU A 37 7.32 -7.74 -28.12
CA LEU A 37 8.56 -8.47 -27.82
C LEU A 37 9.69 -8.17 -28.80
N LEU A 38 9.40 -8.11 -30.10
CA LEU A 38 10.40 -7.75 -31.12
C LEU A 38 10.92 -6.33 -30.93
N ARG A 39 10.05 -5.37 -30.59
CA ARG A 39 10.47 -3.99 -30.26
C ARG A 39 11.33 -3.91 -29.00
N MET A 40 11.14 -4.84 -28.05
CA MET A 40 11.98 -4.98 -26.86
C MET A 40 13.29 -5.76 -27.14
N GLY A 41 13.56 -6.13 -28.39
CA GLY A 41 14.78 -6.83 -28.81
C GLY A 41 14.78 -8.34 -28.57
N CYS A 42 13.61 -8.97 -28.39
CA CYS A 42 13.51 -10.40 -28.15
C CYS A 42 13.90 -11.21 -29.40
N SER A 43 14.74 -12.23 -29.24
CA SER A 43 15.05 -13.16 -30.33
C SER A 43 13.83 -14.00 -30.73
N THR A 44 13.78 -14.44 -31.98
CA THR A 44 12.68 -15.26 -32.52
C THR A 44 12.51 -16.57 -31.74
N ASP A 45 13.60 -17.19 -31.30
CA ASP A 45 13.57 -18.45 -30.52
C ASP A 45 12.92 -18.27 -29.14
N THR A 46 13.17 -17.13 -28.51
CA THR A 46 12.60 -16.79 -27.19
C THR A 46 11.14 -16.34 -27.32
N LEU A 47 10.79 -15.70 -28.44
CA LEU A 47 9.47 -15.13 -28.71
C LEU A 47 8.37 -16.19 -28.69
N ILE A 48 8.58 -17.34 -29.36
CA ILE A 48 7.55 -18.40 -29.44
C ILE A 48 7.21 -18.94 -28.05
N SER A 49 8.24 -19.20 -27.23
CA SER A 49 8.07 -19.70 -25.87
C SER A 49 7.34 -18.70 -24.98
N LEU A 50 7.69 -17.42 -25.06
CA LEU A 50 7.05 -16.36 -24.28
C LEU A 50 5.57 -16.15 -24.65
N VAL A 51 5.27 -16.01 -25.94
CA VAL A 51 3.90 -15.77 -26.43
C VAL A 51 2.97 -16.93 -26.06
N ARG A 52 3.43 -18.17 -26.20
CA ARG A 52 2.66 -19.37 -25.87
C ARG A 52 2.23 -19.39 -24.40
N VAL A 53 3.12 -19.01 -23.49
CA VAL A 53 2.90 -19.10 -22.05
C VAL A 53 2.14 -17.88 -21.50
N ALA A 54 2.27 -16.72 -22.14
CA ALA A 54 1.65 -15.48 -21.69
C ALA A 54 0.13 -15.43 -21.80
N GLN A 55 -0.48 -16.22 -22.69
CA GLN A 55 -1.94 -16.29 -22.87
C GLN A 55 -2.61 -14.90 -22.95
N GLY A 56 -2.05 -13.96 -23.73
CA GLY A 56 -2.62 -12.62 -23.86
C GLY A 56 -2.25 -11.62 -22.76
N ASN A 57 -1.52 -12.03 -21.72
CA ASN A 57 -1.10 -11.15 -20.63
C ASN A 57 0.21 -10.39 -20.97
N PHE A 58 0.10 -9.11 -21.31
CA PHE A 58 1.26 -8.25 -21.61
C PHE A 58 2.18 -8.02 -20.43
N ARG A 59 1.64 -7.97 -19.20
CA ARG A 59 2.45 -7.83 -17.98
C ARG A 59 3.31 -9.07 -17.76
N TYR A 60 2.73 -10.25 -17.99
CA TYR A 60 3.47 -11.51 -17.96
C TYR A 60 4.61 -11.48 -18.97
N LEU A 61 4.35 -11.04 -20.21
CA LEU A 61 5.40 -10.95 -21.23
C LEU A 61 6.55 -10.02 -20.85
N HIS A 62 6.23 -8.81 -20.41
CA HIS A 62 7.24 -7.84 -20.01
C HIS A 62 8.11 -8.40 -18.88
N LEU A 63 7.48 -8.93 -17.82
CA LEU A 63 8.21 -9.49 -16.69
C LEU A 63 8.99 -10.75 -17.06
N ALA A 64 8.38 -11.71 -17.77
CA ALA A 64 9.05 -12.94 -18.17
C ALA A 64 10.27 -12.65 -19.05
N TYR A 65 10.14 -11.73 -20.01
CA TYR A 65 11.26 -11.30 -20.84
C TYR A 65 12.36 -10.62 -20.01
N ALA A 66 12.00 -9.74 -19.07
CA ALA A 66 12.96 -9.09 -18.19
C ALA A 66 13.69 -10.10 -17.28
N LEU A 67 12.99 -11.09 -16.72
CA LEU A 67 13.57 -12.16 -15.90
C LEU A 67 14.52 -13.05 -16.71
N VAL A 68 14.17 -13.38 -17.96
CA VAL A 68 15.05 -14.13 -18.88
C VAL A 68 16.32 -13.31 -19.17
N ARG A 69 16.19 -12.02 -19.47
CA ARG A 69 17.34 -11.14 -19.73
C ARG A 69 18.25 -10.97 -18.51
N ALA A 70 17.67 -10.97 -17.31
CA ALA A 70 18.40 -10.92 -16.05
C ALA A 70 19.05 -12.26 -15.67
N GLY A 71 18.86 -13.33 -16.45
CA GLY A 71 19.41 -14.65 -16.18
C GLY A 71 18.74 -15.38 -15.01
N LEU A 72 17.56 -14.94 -14.57
CA LEU A 72 16.82 -15.53 -13.43
C LEU A 72 16.00 -16.76 -13.83
N THR A 73 15.73 -16.94 -15.12
CA THR A 73 15.02 -18.09 -15.68
C THR A 73 15.41 -18.29 -17.14
N THR A 74 15.17 -19.48 -17.69
CA THR A 74 15.29 -19.72 -19.12
C THR A 74 13.91 -19.71 -19.80
N PRO A 75 13.82 -19.46 -21.13
CA PRO A 75 12.55 -19.51 -21.85
C PRO A 75 11.82 -20.86 -21.77
N SER A 76 12.56 -21.96 -21.63
CA SER A 76 12.02 -23.32 -21.51
C SER A 76 11.37 -23.60 -20.15
N ASP A 77 11.77 -22.89 -19.10
CA ASP A 77 11.27 -23.11 -17.74
C ASP A 77 10.00 -22.31 -17.43
N LEU A 78 9.58 -21.44 -18.35
CA LEU A 78 8.45 -20.55 -18.18
C LEU A 78 7.12 -21.33 -18.08
N ARG A 79 6.32 -21.00 -17.07
CA ARG A 79 4.98 -21.56 -16.84
C ARG A 79 3.93 -20.45 -16.78
N PRO A 80 2.67 -20.74 -17.17
CA PRO A 80 1.62 -19.72 -17.16
C PRO A 80 1.38 -19.14 -15.77
N GLY A 81 1.03 -17.85 -15.72
CA GLY A 81 0.60 -17.15 -14.51
C GLY A 81 1.65 -16.21 -13.92
N LEU A 82 1.20 -15.03 -13.48
CA LEU A 82 2.09 -14.02 -12.87
C LEU A 82 2.70 -14.51 -11.55
N ASP A 83 1.96 -15.27 -10.76
CA ASP A 83 2.43 -15.83 -9.48
C ASP A 83 3.69 -16.70 -9.65
N PHE A 84 3.83 -17.40 -10.78
CA PHE A 84 5.03 -18.17 -11.08
C PHE A 84 6.25 -17.26 -11.28
N LEU A 85 6.10 -16.19 -12.06
CA LEU A 85 7.17 -15.21 -12.28
C LEU A 85 7.55 -14.47 -10.99
N TYR A 86 6.56 -14.10 -10.17
CA TYR A 86 6.81 -13.49 -8.86
C TYR A 86 7.51 -14.44 -7.91
N THR A 87 7.23 -15.75 -7.98
CA THR A 87 7.94 -16.75 -7.19
C THR A 87 9.41 -16.85 -7.58
N ILE A 88 9.72 -16.81 -8.89
CA ILE A 88 11.11 -16.79 -9.38
C ILE A 88 11.84 -15.56 -8.85
N TRP A 89 11.27 -14.38 -9.07
CA TRP A 89 11.86 -13.13 -8.59
C TRP A 89 12.03 -13.12 -7.06
N TRP A 90 11.00 -13.50 -6.32
CA TRP A 90 11.04 -13.56 -4.85
C TRP A 90 12.18 -14.45 -4.34
N ARG A 91 12.38 -15.62 -4.94
CA ARG A 91 13.43 -16.57 -4.55
C ARG A 91 14.83 -16.07 -4.90
N SER A 92 14.98 -15.16 -5.85
CA SER A 92 16.28 -14.56 -6.17
C SER A 92 16.69 -13.44 -5.21
N LEU A 93 15.81 -13.03 -4.28
CA LEU A 93 16.09 -11.95 -3.33
C LEU A 93 16.80 -12.49 -2.09
N ASP A 94 17.79 -11.71 -1.63
CA ASP A 94 18.39 -11.86 -0.31
C ASP A 94 17.46 -11.39 0.81
N ALA A 95 17.90 -11.45 2.06
CA ALA A 95 17.06 -11.10 3.21
C ALA A 95 16.60 -9.62 3.17
N THR A 96 17.50 -8.71 2.77
CA THR A 96 17.22 -7.27 2.65
C THR A 96 16.18 -7.02 1.57
N GLY A 97 16.34 -7.63 0.39
CA GLY A 97 15.37 -7.51 -0.69
C GLY A 97 14.02 -8.14 -0.36
N GLN A 98 14.02 -9.29 0.33
CA GLN A 98 12.77 -9.88 0.81
C GLN A 98 12.03 -8.96 1.78
N ARG A 99 12.76 -8.30 2.70
CA ARG A 99 12.18 -7.32 3.62
C ARG A 99 11.61 -6.11 2.88
N LEU A 100 12.36 -5.53 1.94
CA LEU A 100 11.88 -4.39 1.13
C LEU A 100 10.65 -4.74 0.30
N ALA A 101 10.61 -5.94 -0.30
CA ALA A 101 9.45 -6.39 -1.06
C ALA A 101 8.21 -6.51 -0.16
N ARG A 102 8.34 -7.09 1.05
CA ARG A 102 7.21 -7.12 2.00
C ARG A 102 6.78 -5.72 2.43
N LEU A 103 7.73 -4.80 2.66
CA LEU A 103 7.42 -3.39 2.98
C LEU A 103 6.58 -2.74 1.87
N LEU A 104 6.98 -2.89 0.61
CA LEU A 104 6.21 -2.39 -0.53
C LEU A 104 4.85 -3.07 -0.65
N ALA A 105 4.75 -4.37 -0.32
CA ALA A 105 3.50 -5.12 -0.38
C ALA A 105 2.45 -4.61 0.61
N VAL A 106 2.88 -4.19 1.81
CA VAL A 106 1.98 -3.61 2.83
C VAL A 106 1.73 -2.13 2.62
N ALA A 107 2.37 -1.47 1.65
CA ALA A 107 2.26 -0.03 1.48
C ALA A 107 0.87 0.39 1.00
N GLY A 108 0.23 1.33 1.71
CA GLY A 108 -1.07 1.90 1.31
C GLY A 108 -0.96 3.04 0.28
N GLU A 109 0.25 3.57 0.11
CA GLU A 109 0.63 4.64 -0.82
C GLU A 109 2.15 4.49 -1.09
N PRO A 110 2.73 5.17 -2.11
CA PRO A 110 4.17 5.09 -2.37
C PRO A 110 5.00 5.34 -1.10
N LEU A 111 5.88 4.40 -0.77
CA LEU A 111 6.70 4.45 0.43
C LEU A 111 7.79 5.51 0.30
N PRO A 112 7.99 6.36 1.31
CA PRO A 112 9.14 7.25 1.36
C PRO A 112 10.44 6.44 1.37
N LEU A 113 11.42 6.84 0.56
CA LEU A 113 12.73 6.19 0.52
C LEU A 113 13.46 6.32 1.86
N THR A 114 13.26 7.43 2.59
CA THR A 114 13.78 7.62 3.95
C THR A 114 13.24 6.59 4.93
N PHE A 115 11.94 6.28 4.85
CA PHE A 115 11.32 5.22 5.64
C PHE A 115 11.90 3.85 5.28
N CYS A 116 12.08 3.56 3.99
CA CYS A 116 12.70 2.32 3.54
C CYS A 116 14.13 2.18 4.09
N THR A 117 14.95 3.23 4.01
CA THR A 117 16.31 3.25 4.57
C THR A 117 16.30 2.99 6.08
N ALA A 118 15.40 3.65 6.82
CA ALA A 118 15.27 3.46 8.26
C ALA A 118 14.88 2.01 8.63
N GLN A 119 14.02 1.37 7.85
CA GLN A 119 13.58 0.00 8.08
C GLN A 119 14.60 -1.07 7.67
N LEU A 120 15.50 -0.75 6.73
CA LEU A 120 16.50 -1.68 6.20
C LEU A 120 17.89 -1.48 6.81
N GLY A 121 18.18 -0.30 7.37
CA GLY A 121 19.52 0.08 7.84
C GLY A 121 20.53 0.34 6.71
N THR A 122 20.07 0.42 5.45
CA THR A 122 20.90 0.63 4.26
C THR A 122 20.12 1.36 3.16
N ASP A 123 20.80 1.99 2.20
CA ASP A 123 20.18 2.64 1.05
C ASP A 123 19.47 1.61 0.14
N PRO A 124 18.14 1.69 -0.07
CA PRO A 124 17.41 0.78 -0.95
C PRO A 124 17.61 1.08 -2.45
N ARG A 125 18.13 2.25 -2.83
CA ARG A 125 18.17 2.71 -4.23
C ARG A 125 18.88 1.74 -5.19
N PRO A 126 20.02 1.11 -4.87
CA PRO A 126 20.67 0.17 -5.78
C PRO A 126 19.75 -1.00 -6.16
N LEU A 127 19.08 -1.59 -5.15
CA LEU A 127 18.15 -2.69 -5.34
C LEU A 127 16.90 -2.24 -6.11
N LEU A 128 16.35 -1.08 -5.79
CA LEU A 128 15.18 -0.52 -6.47
C LEU A 128 15.45 -0.20 -7.94
N ARG A 129 16.66 0.28 -8.29
CA ARG A 129 17.05 0.46 -9.70
C ARG A 129 17.04 -0.86 -10.46
N GLN A 130 17.56 -1.94 -9.86
CA GLN A 130 17.50 -3.27 -10.46
C GLN A 130 16.06 -3.75 -10.63
N TRP A 131 15.19 -3.50 -9.67
CA TRP A 131 13.78 -3.91 -9.79
C TRP A 131 12.99 -3.06 -10.78
N ALA A 132 13.36 -1.79 -10.95
CA ALA A 132 12.79 -0.92 -11.97
C ALA A 132 13.14 -1.40 -13.39
N THR A 133 14.34 -1.94 -13.62
CA THR A 133 14.67 -2.55 -14.93
C THR A 133 13.89 -3.84 -15.21
N LEU A 134 13.45 -4.55 -14.16
CA LEU A 134 12.50 -5.67 -14.27
C LEU A 134 11.05 -5.21 -14.46
N GLY A 135 10.79 -3.90 -14.34
CA GLY A 135 9.46 -3.30 -14.34
C GLY A 135 8.65 -3.63 -13.09
N ILE A 136 9.25 -4.07 -11.98
CA ILE A 136 8.53 -4.51 -10.78
C ILE A 136 8.08 -3.31 -9.93
N VAL A 137 8.91 -2.28 -9.88
CA VAL A 137 8.68 -1.05 -9.10
C VAL A 137 8.69 0.18 -9.97
N ALA A 138 7.91 1.18 -9.56
CA ALA A 138 8.03 2.55 -10.00
C ALA A 138 8.73 3.34 -8.90
N VAL A 139 9.83 4.00 -9.25
CA VAL A 139 10.66 4.77 -8.32
C VAL A 139 10.62 6.24 -8.75
N ASP A 140 10.24 7.09 -7.82
CA ASP A 140 10.31 8.55 -7.94
C ASP A 140 11.53 9.07 -7.13
N GLU A 141 11.78 10.38 -7.14
CA GLU A 141 12.92 11.00 -6.44
C GLU A 141 12.93 10.67 -4.93
N GLN A 142 11.74 10.61 -4.33
CA GLN A 142 11.56 10.46 -2.87
C GLN A 142 10.72 9.24 -2.47
N THR A 143 9.99 8.61 -3.38
CA THR A 143 9.07 7.52 -3.04
C THR A 143 9.22 6.32 -3.97
N VAL A 144 8.69 5.18 -3.54
CA VAL A 144 8.68 3.94 -4.33
C VAL A 144 7.38 3.18 -4.11
N ALA A 145 6.85 2.61 -5.19
CA ALA A 145 5.71 1.70 -5.16
C ALA A 145 5.96 0.52 -6.10
N TYR A 146 5.17 -0.54 -5.95
CA TYR A 146 5.06 -1.50 -7.03
C TYR A 146 4.45 -0.85 -8.27
N ASP A 147 5.02 -1.15 -9.43
CA ASP A 147 4.50 -0.69 -10.73
C ASP A 147 3.08 -1.23 -10.99
N HIS A 148 2.78 -2.41 -10.46
CA HIS A 148 1.46 -3.01 -10.57
C HIS A 148 1.05 -3.71 -9.28
N TRP A 149 -0.22 -3.56 -8.93
CA TRP A 149 -0.81 -4.06 -7.69
C TRP A 149 -0.80 -5.58 -7.52
N SER A 150 -0.70 -6.32 -8.62
CA SER A 150 -0.68 -7.79 -8.60
C SER A 150 0.50 -8.36 -7.81
N VAL A 151 1.57 -7.58 -7.61
CA VAL A 151 2.69 -7.98 -6.74
C VAL A 151 2.27 -7.98 -5.28
N SER A 152 1.60 -6.92 -4.81
CA SER A 152 1.05 -6.86 -3.44
C SER A 152 0.02 -7.97 -3.22
N ASP A 153 -0.86 -8.22 -4.19
CA ASP A 153 -1.88 -9.27 -4.13
C ASP A 153 -1.26 -10.69 -4.10
N TYR A 154 -0.15 -10.91 -4.81
CA TYR A 154 0.66 -12.12 -4.67
C TYR A 154 1.15 -12.30 -3.24
N PHE A 155 1.74 -11.28 -2.61
CA PHE A 155 2.20 -11.38 -1.22
C PHE A 155 1.05 -11.59 -0.23
N ALA A 156 -0.09 -10.92 -0.43
CA ALA A 156 -1.26 -11.07 0.42
C ALA A 156 -1.80 -12.52 0.42
N ARG A 157 -1.68 -13.23 -0.70
CA ARG A 157 -2.04 -14.66 -0.77
C ARG A 157 -0.98 -15.58 -0.18
N GLN A 158 0.30 -15.31 -0.44
CA GLN A 158 1.39 -16.25 -0.13
C GLN A 158 1.92 -16.10 1.31
N GLN A 159 1.87 -14.89 1.87
CA GLN A 159 2.51 -14.55 3.15
C GLN A 159 1.58 -13.70 4.05
N PRO A 160 0.30 -14.10 4.26
CA PRO A 160 -0.67 -13.26 4.98
C PRO A 160 -0.26 -12.96 6.43
N ASN A 161 0.40 -13.92 7.10
CA ASN A 161 0.81 -13.77 8.50
C ASN A 161 1.99 -12.80 8.62
N GLU A 162 2.97 -12.90 7.72
CA GLU A 162 4.13 -12.03 7.67
C GLU A 162 3.72 -10.59 7.32
N LEU A 163 2.76 -10.41 6.40
CA LEU A 163 2.22 -9.09 6.11
C LEU A 163 1.46 -8.52 7.31
N ALA A 164 0.64 -9.31 8.00
CA ALA A 164 -0.07 -8.85 9.21
C ALA A 164 0.90 -8.44 10.33
N GLN A 165 2.01 -9.16 10.48
CA GLN A 165 3.07 -8.79 11.42
C GLN A 165 3.76 -7.48 11.01
N LEU A 166 4.02 -7.29 9.72
CA LEU A 166 4.62 -6.07 9.22
C LEU A 166 3.68 -4.86 9.35
N HIS A 167 2.39 -5.04 9.11
CA HIS A 167 1.37 -4.05 9.44
C HIS A 167 1.39 -3.69 10.93
N ALA A 168 1.57 -4.67 11.82
CA ALA A 168 1.69 -4.42 13.26
C ALA A 168 2.92 -3.57 13.62
N GLU A 169 4.07 -3.87 13.02
CA GLU A 169 5.31 -3.11 13.20
C GLU A 169 5.15 -1.64 12.76
N ILE A 170 4.58 -1.41 11.57
CA ILE A 170 4.37 -0.06 11.05
C ILE A 170 3.33 0.71 11.87
N ALA A 171 2.26 0.04 12.31
CA ALA A 171 1.27 0.65 13.20
C ALA A 171 1.90 1.08 14.54
N ALA A 172 2.79 0.26 15.11
CA ALA A 172 3.51 0.60 16.34
C ALA A 172 4.43 1.82 16.15
N LEU A 173 5.11 1.94 15.00
CA LEU A 173 5.90 3.13 14.65
C LEU A 173 5.02 4.39 14.55
N GLY A 174 3.89 4.30 13.85
CA GLY A 174 2.95 5.42 13.74
C GLY A 174 2.34 5.80 15.08
N TYR A 175 2.11 4.83 15.97
CA TYR A 175 1.66 5.11 17.34
C TYR A 175 2.73 5.83 18.17
N GLY A 176 4.00 5.39 18.09
CA GLY A 176 5.11 6.05 18.77
C GLY A 176 5.31 7.49 18.30
N ASP A 177 5.21 7.73 16.98
CA ASP A 177 5.22 9.07 16.39
C ASP A 177 4.07 9.93 16.92
N PHE A 178 2.85 9.39 16.94
CA PHE A 178 1.68 10.08 17.50
C PHE A 178 1.89 10.43 18.98
N MET A 179 2.42 9.54 19.81
CA MET A 179 2.65 9.82 21.23
C MET A 179 3.72 10.90 21.44
N THR A 180 4.73 10.94 20.58
CA THR A 180 5.85 11.89 20.68
C THR A 180 5.49 13.26 20.12
N HIS A 181 4.76 13.32 19.00
CA HIS A 181 4.53 14.53 18.21
C HIS A 181 3.05 14.94 18.07
N GLY A 182 2.11 14.09 18.48
CA GLY A 182 0.67 14.31 18.32
C GLY A 182 -0.12 14.38 19.63
N ALA A 183 0.39 13.78 20.70
CA ALA A 183 -0.32 13.62 21.97
C ALA A 183 -0.05 14.70 23.01
N VAL A 184 0.89 15.63 22.81
CA VAL A 184 1.21 16.66 23.82
C VAL A 184 0.03 17.62 23.97
N PRO A 185 -0.71 17.60 25.09
CA PRO A 185 -1.45 18.79 25.49
C PRO A 185 -0.38 19.82 25.85
N GLN A 186 -0.43 20.99 25.22
CA GLN A 186 0.39 22.14 25.59
C GLN A 186 0.41 22.26 27.12
N LEU A 187 1.56 21.99 27.74
CA LEU A 187 1.83 22.50 29.08
C LEU A 187 1.82 24.03 28.96
N PRO A 188 1.03 24.76 29.76
CA PRO A 188 0.98 26.21 29.68
C PRO A 188 2.37 26.78 29.96
N GLY A 189 2.96 27.45 28.96
CA GLY A 189 4.24 28.16 29.11
C GLY A 189 5.31 27.91 28.03
N ILE A 190 5.10 26.97 27.10
CA ILE A 190 6.05 26.74 25.99
C ILE A 190 5.49 27.37 24.71
N PRO A 191 6.19 28.32 24.06
CA PRO A 191 5.73 28.96 22.84
C PRO A 191 5.44 27.92 21.74
N SER A 192 4.20 27.93 21.25
CA SER A 192 3.65 26.97 20.28
C SER A 192 4.32 26.98 18.90
N ALA A 193 5.30 27.85 18.68
CA ALA A 193 5.97 28.05 17.39
C ALA A 193 7.20 27.15 17.16
N VAL A 194 7.75 26.52 18.21
CA VAL A 194 9.02 25.76 18.09
C VAL A 194 8.80 24.25 17.84
N LEU A 195 7.60 23.72 18.07
CA LEU A 195 7.31 22.27 17.92
C LEU A 195 6.54 21.89 16.64
N LEU A 196 6.02 22.87 15.89
CA LEU A 196 5.24 22.63 14.67
C LEU A 196 6.08 22.65 13.38
N ALA A 197 7.38 23.00 13.46
CA ALA A 197 8.18 23.31 12.27
C ALA A 197 9.28 22.29 11.90
N GLU A 198 9.54 21.25 12.71
CA GLU A 198 10.72 20.37 12.48
C GLU A 198 10.43 18.86 12.42
N THR A 199 9.17 18.42 12.36
CA THR A 199 8.83 16.98 12.23
C THR A 199 8.00 16.63 10.99
N ASP A 200 7.96 17.53 9.99
CA ASP A 200 7.38 17.28 8.66
C ASP A 200 8.32 16.46 7.77
N SER A 201 8.83 15.35 8.30
CA SER A 201 9.48 14.36 7.44
C SER A 201 8.39 13.64 6.63
N VAL A 202 8.66 13.37 5.35
CA VAL A 202 7.77 12.57 4.47
C VAL A 202 7.41 11.22 5.12
N GLN A 203 8.31 10.69 5.97
CA GLN A 203 8.08 9.51 6.79
C GLN A 203 6.98 9.71 7.85
N THR A 204 7.02 10.80 8.62
CA THR A 204 6.00 11.12 9.64
C THR A 204 4.63 11.33 9.00
N ALA A 205 4.59 11.97 7.84
CA ALA A 205 3.37 12.14 7.06
C ALA A 205 2.76 10.77 6.67
N TYR A 206 3.56 9.88 6.09
CA TYR A 206 3.16 8.52 5.72
C TYR A 206 2.62 7.75 6.93
N LEU A 207 3.39 7.71 8.03
CA LEU A 207 3.04 6.95 9.23
C LEU A 207 1.71 7.44 9.82
N THR A 208 1.50 8.76 9.86
CA THR A 208 0.25 9.35 10.35
C THR A 208 -0.91 9.02 9.42
N GLN A 209 -0.72 9.14 8.10
CA GLN A 209 -1.77 8.95 7.11
C GLN A 209 -2.22 7.49 7.00
N GLN A 210 -1.28 6.55 7.14
CA GLN A 210 -1.52 5.12 6.95
C GLN A 210 -1.72 4.36 8.27
N PHE A 211 -1.62 5.02 9.43
CA PHE A 211 -1.73 4.39 10.75
C PHE A 211 -2.97 3.50 10.89
N ALA A 212 -4.17 4.05 10.63
CA ALA A 212 -5.43 3.33 10.83
C ALA A 212 -5.51 2.08 9.94
N ARG A 213 -5.02 2.19 8.70
CA ARG A 213 -4.93 1.05 7.78
C ARG A 213 -3.97 -0.01 8.31
N HIS A 214 -2.76 0.37 8.72
CA HIS A 214 -1.79 -0.58 9.28
C HIS A 214 -2.31 -1.23 10.57
N ALA A 215 -2.94 -0.48 11.47
CA ALA A 215 -3.55 -1.02 12.68
C ALA A 215 -4.68 -2.02 12.32
N ALA A 216 -5.55 -1.69 11.37
CA ALA A 216 -6.65 -2.56 10.95
C ALA A 216 -6.18 -3.85 10.26
N LEU A 217 -5.13 -3.79 9.44
CA LEU A 217 -4.61 -4.96 8.71
C LEU A 217 -3.57 -5.75 9.52
N SER A 218 -3.24 -5.30 10.73
CA SER A 218 -2.27 -5.96 11.61
C SER A 218 -2.78 -7.25 12.25
N THR A 219 -1.92 -7.88 13.05
CA THR A 219 -2.26 -9.00 13.92
C THR A 219 -3.46 -8.69 14.83
N ARG A 220 -4.20 -9.72 15.25
CA ARG A 220 -5.38 -9.57 16.13
C ARG A 220 -5.06 -8.76 17.40
N ARG A 221 -3.90 -8.99 18.01
CA ARG A 221 -3.46 -8.29 19.23
C ARG A 221 -3.27 -6.80 18.97
N THR A 222 -2.41 -6.46 18.01
CA THR A 222 -2.10 -5.06 17.68
C THR A 222 -3.34 -4.30 17.21
N ARG A 223 -4.21 -4.95 16.43
CA ARG A 223 -5.48 -4.37 16.00
C ARG A 223 -6.40 -4.05 17.17
N ALA A 224 -6.54 -4.98 18.12
CA ALA A 224 -7.36 -4.77 19.31
C ALA A 224 -6.82 -3.65 20.21
N GLU A 225 -5.51 -3.49 20.28
CA GLU A 225 -4.82 -2.47 21.09
C GLU A 225 -4.83 -1.08 20.43
N LEU A 226 -4.44 -0.98 19.16
CA LEU A 226 -4.12 0.30 18.50
C LEU A 226 -5.27 0.89 17.68
N LEU A 227 -6.07 0.08 16.99
CA LEU A 227 -7.14 0.59 16.12
C LEU A 227 -8.21 1.42 16.89
N PRO A 228 -8.67 1.04 18.10
CA PRO A 228 -9.67 1.84 18.80
C PRO A 228 -9.23 3.29 19.11
N MET A 229 -7.92 3.56 19.08
CA MET A 229 -7.37 4.89 19.35
C MET A 229 -7.82 5.94 18.34
N VAL A 230 -8.05 5.54 17.08
CA VAL A 230 -8.46 6.48 16.03
C VAL A 230 -9.86 7.05 16.27
N ALA A 231 -10.69 6.32 17.01
CA ALA A 231 -12.03 6.73 17.43
C ALA A 231 -12.05 7.48 18.78
N THR A 232 -10.95 8.17 19.12
CA THR A 232 -10.84 8.98 20.33
C THR A 232 -10.76 10.48 20.01
N ARG A 233 -11.25 11.32 20.93
CA ARG A 233 -11.20 12.78 20.78
C ARG A 233 -9.78 13.33 20.60
N PRO A 234 -8.74 12.85 21.32
CA PRO A 234 -7.37 13.30 21.10
C PRO A 234 -6.87 13.03 19.68
N TRP A 235 -7.15 11.84 19.13
CA TRP A 235 -6.75 11.49 17.76
C TRP A 235 -7.43 12.40 16.73
N VAL A 236 -8.76 12.54 16.80
CA VAL A 236 -9.54 13.38 15.89
C VAL A 236 -9.02 14.82 15.89
N ARG A 237 -8.81 15.41 17.08
CA ARG A 237 -8.28 16.77 17.20
C ARG A 237 -6.87 16.92 16.63
N ALA A 238 -6.00 15.94 16.84
CA ALA A 238 -4.65 15.98 16.29
C ALA A 238 -4.68 15.89 14.75
N ARG A 239 -5.55 15.05 14.19
CA ARG A 239 -5.73 14.92 12.73
C ARG A 239 -6.32 16.18 12.10
N GLU A 240 -7.31 16.78 12.74
CA GLU A 240 -7.89 18.06 12.31
C GLU A 240 -6.84 19.18 12.30
N ARG A 241 -6.05 19.32 13.37
CA ARG A 241 -4.99 20.33 13.45
C ARG A 241 -3.92 20.16 12.37
N ARG A 242 -3.51 18.92 12.09
CA ARG A 242 -2.47 18.63 11.08
C ARG A 242 -2.96 18.81 9.65
N SER A 243 -4.24 18.55 9.37
CA SER A 243 -4.76 18.52 7.99
C SER A 243 -5.73 19.65 7.66
N ALA A 244 -6.01 20.54 8.62
CA ALA A 244 -7.02 21.60 8.55
C ALA A 244 -8.45 21.12 8.16
N THR A 245 -8.70 19.80 8.17
CA THR A 245 -9.97 19.20 7.77
C THR A 245 -10.30 17.99 8.63
N THR A 246 -11.58 17.60 8.68
CA THR A 246 -12.03 16.40 9.40
C THR A 246 -11.95 15.12 8.55
N LEU A 247 -11.65 15.23 7.25
CA LEU A 247 -11.66 14.10 6.30
C LEU A 247 -10.65 13.00 6.66
N PRO A 248 -9.39 13.29 7.01
CA PRO A 248 -8.44 12.24 7.38
C PRO A 248 -8.84 11.52 8.67
N ALA A 249 -9.39 12.25 9.65
CA ALA A 249 -9.94 11.63 10.85
C ALA A 249 -11.14 10.73 10.53
N ALA A 250 -12.04 11.16 9.63
CA ALA A 250 -13.17 10.34 9.20
C ALA A 250 -12.71 9.04 8.51
N SER A 251 -11.68 9.12 7.66
CA SER A 251 -11.07 7.96 7.01
C SER A 251 -10.49 6.97 8.03
N ASP A 252 -9.78 7.48 9.04
CA ASP A 252 -9.21 6.64 10.10
C ASP A 252 -10.31 5.92 10.90
N VAL A 253 -11.36 6.64 11.31
CA VAL A 253 -12.49 6.04 12.07
C VAL A 253 -13.28 5.04 11.22
N ALA A 254 -13.32 5.21 9.89
CA ALA A 254 -13.97 4.24 9.01
C ALA A 254 -13.27 2.86 9.03
N TRP A 255 -11.95 2.81 9.26
CA TRP A 255 -11.23 1.55 9.46
C TRP A 255 -11.64 0.85 10.77
N GLU A 256 -11.77 1.60 11.87
CA GLU A 256 -12.28 1.07 13.14
C GLU A 256 -13.74 0.60 13.00
N LEU A 257 -14.59 1.36 12.29
CA LEU A 257 -15.97 0.96 12.04
C LEU A 257 -16.04 -0.36 11.25
N ARG A 258 -15.23 -0.50 10.20
CA ARG A 258 -15.17 -1.74 9.40
C ARG A 258 -14.77 -2.94 10.26
N GLU A 259 -13.77 -2.79 11.12
CA GLU A 259 -13.36 -3.87 12.03
C GLU A 259 -14.45 -4.18 13.06
N ALA A 260 -15.07 -3.16 13.65
CA ALA A 260 -16.15 -3.34 14.60
C ALA A 260 -17.39 -4.04 14.01
N VAL A 261 -17.67 -3.84 12.72
CA VAL A 261 -18.73 -4.55 11.99
C VAL A 261 -18.32 -5.99 11.66
N SER A 262 -17.06 -6.21 11.32
CA SER A 262 -16.58 -7.53 10.84
C SER A 262 -16.27 -8.50 11.97
N SER A 263 -16.10 -8.01 13.20
CA SER A 263 -15.72 -8.81 14.37
C SER A 263 -16.90 -9.05 15.30
N THR A 264 -17.29 -10.32 15.45
CA THR A 264 -18.38 -10.74 16.36
C THR A 264 -18.02 -10.61 17.85
N ASP A 265 -16.73 -10.53 18.18
CA ASP A 265 -16.23 -10.54 19.56
C ASP A 265 -16.05 -9.12 20.13
N GLN A 266 -16.37 -8.07 19.37
CA GLN A 266 -16.15 -6.68 19.81
C GLN A 266 -17.34 -6.12 20.60
N PRO A 267 -17.09 -5.33 21.67
CA PRO A 267 -18.16 -4.66 22.39
C PRO A 267 -19.01 -3.78 21.47
N VAL A 268 -20.34 -3.93 21.54
CA VAL A 268 -21.31 -3.10 20.77
C VAL A 268 -21.04 -1.60 20.94
N ALA A 269 -20.53 -1.18 22.11
CA ALA A 269 -20.15 0.20 22.38
C ALA A 269 -19.05 0.74 21.43
N ARG A 270 -18.11 -0.10 20.97
CA ARG A 270 -17.10 0.30 19.97
C ARG A 270 -17.76 0.58 18.62
N LEU A 271 -18.64 -0.33 18.18
CA LEU A 271 -19.38 -0.18 16.93
C LEU A 271 -20.21 1.10 16.92
N VAL A 272 -21.00 1.35 17.97
CA VAL A 272 -21.81 2.57 18.10
C VAL A 272 -20.94 3.82 18.07
N ARG A 273 -19.82 3.83 18.81
CA ARG A 273 -18.89 4.97 18.85
C ARG A 273 -18.31 5.26 17.46
N ALA A 274 -17.79 4.23 16.79
CA ALA A 274 -17.18 4.36 15.47
C ALA A 274 -18.22 4.85 14.45
N ALA A 275 -19.44 4.29 14.46
CA ALA A 275 -20.51 4.69 13.56
C ALA A 275 -20.92 6.16 13.75
N VAL A 276 -21.13 6.58 15.00
CA VAL A 276 -21.48 7.97 15.33
C VAL A 276 -20.37 8.92 14.91
N LEU A 277 -19.12 8.65 15.28
CA LEU A 277 -17.98 9.51 14.95
C LEU A 277 -17.74 9.60 13.43
N THR A 278 -17.77 8.48 12.70
CA THR A 278 -17.65 8.52 11.23
C THR A 278 -18.78 9.35 10.62
N GLY A 279 -20.03 9.15 11.06
CA GLY A 279 -21.18 9.91 10.56
C GLY A 279 -21.05 11.42 10.82
N THR A 280 -20.67 11.81 12.04
CA THR A 280 -20.46 13.22 12.41
C THR A 280 -19.32 13.85 11.61
N LEU A 281 -18.15 13.20 11.52
CA LEU A 281 -16.99 13.76 10.83
C LEU A 281 -17.21 13.91 9.33
N VAL A 282 -17.86 12.92 8.69
CA VAL A 282 -18.24 12.99 7.27
C VAL A 282 -19.26 14.11 7.02
N SER A 283 -20.24 14.27 7.92
CA SER A 283 -21.21 15.37 7.81
C SER A 283 -20.52 16.73 7.94
N LEU A 284 -19.64 16.88 8.93
CA LEU A 284 -18.88 18.13 9.16
C LEU A 284 -18.00 18.47 7.95
N ALA A 285 -17.31 17.48 7.39
CA ALA A 285 -16.48 17.65 6.19
C ALA A 285 -17.26 18.20 4.99
N ARG A 286 -18.54 17.81 4.85
CA ARG A 286 -19.40 18.28 3.76
C ARG A 286 -19.95 19.68 4.00
N THR A 287 -20.09 20.09 5.25
CA THR A 287 -20.66 21.39 5.63
C THR A 287 -19.64 22.51 5.75
N MET A 288 -18.35 22.18 5.89
CA MET A 288 -17.28 23.18 5.88
C MET A 288 -17.04 23.68 4.45
N LYS A 289 -17.32 24.96 4.20
CA LYS A 289 -16.98 25.64 2.94
C LYS A 289 -15.45 25.72 2.78
N PRO A 290 -14.91 25.65 1.55
CA PRO A 290 -13.46 25.70 1.30
C PRO A 290 -12.76 26.94 1.90
N ASP A 291 -13.48 28.05 2.09
CA ASP A 291 -12.91 29.31 2.59
C ASP A 291 -12.77 29.38 4.13
N ALA A 292 -13.32 28.42 4.88
CA ALA A 292 -13.19 28.40 6.35
C ALA A 292 -11.88 27.73 6.84
N ALA A 293 -11.13 27.08 5.94
CA ALA A 293 -9.88 26.39 6.27
C ALA A 293 -8.64 27.31 6.33
N VAL A 294 -8.77 28.57 5.91
CA VAL A 294 -7.66 29.55 5.88
C VAL A 294 -7.67 30.47 7.12
N ALA A 295 -8.65 30.36 8.01
CA ALA A 295 -8.85 31.29 9.13
C ALA A 295 -8.74 30.65 10.54
N ALA A 296 -8.05 29.51 10.70
CA ALA A 296 -7.84 28.86 12.00
C ALA A 296 -6.37 28.56 12.27
#